data_AF-A0A524LCQ3-F1
#
_entry.id   AF-A0A524LCQ3-F1
#
_cell.length_a   1.000
_cell.length_b   1.000
_cell.length_c   1.000
_cell.angle_alpha   90.00
_cell.angle_beta   90.00
_cell.angle_gamma   90.00
#
_symmetry.space_group_name_H-M   'P 1'
#
loop_
_entity.id
_entity.type
_entity.pdbx_description
1 polymer ?
#
loop_
_entity_poly.entity_id
_entity_poly.type
_entity_poly.pdbx_seq_one_letter_code
_entity_poly.pdbx_strand_id
1 'polypeptide(L)'
;DWSPLQGERVLVVDVGGGAPAGSATCHTVLETLASLPCPTIAFGPAELSPEILAFARRCDLHVATRAELAPVLAGIDAAPLAAATLVQCLRASEGTGVERGLVLESLAYSTLQAGPEFAAWRAARPAPRMRPAPKGAAVRAVRAWDALRITLSRPEKRNAFSAEMRDGLVEALRVALCTPEIREIRLEGEGPAFCSGGDLDEFGELPDSATAHLVRTTRSAARLLAQCAERVCAELHGACVGAGVELPAFAARVVARADTSFWLPELDLGLIPGAGGTVSLPRRIGRQRTAWLALSRRPIDAETARRWGLVDAVR
;
A
#
# COMPACT_ATOMS: atom_id res chain seq x y z
N ASP A 1 -28.08 -3.98 -7.61
CA ASP A 1 -27.36 -4.59 -6.47
C ASP A 1 -25.87 -4.67 -6.75
N TRP A 2 -25.13 -3.60 -6.44
CA TRP A 2 -23.66 -3.57 -6.57
C TRP A 2 -23.05 -4.01 -5.25
N SER A 3 -22.64 -5.27 -5.16
CA SER A 3 -22.12 -5.87 -3.93
C SER A 3 -21.29 -7.10 -4.29
N PRO A 4 -20.13 -7.31 -3.66
CA PRO A 4 -19.33 -8.51 -3.90
C PRO A 4 -20.04 -9.81 -3.49
N LEU A 5 -21.13 -9.74 -2.71
CA LEU A 5 -21.82 -10.90 -2.14
C LEU A 5 -23.03 -11.38 -2.95
N GLN A 6 -23.71 -10.49 -3.68
CA GLN A 6 -25.05 -10.77 -4.22
C GLN A 6 -25.32 -10.15 -5.60
N GLY A 7 -24.32 -9.49 -6.21
CA GLY A 7 -24.51 -8.89 -7.53
C GLY A 7 -23.19 -8.50 -8.21
N GLU A 8 -23.21 -7.37 -8.90
CA GLU A 8 -22.07 -6.89 -9.68
C GLU A 8 -20.94 -6.43 -8.75
N ARG A 9 -19.72 -6.95 -9.00
CA ARG A 9 -18.55 -6.78 -8.12
C ARG A 9 -17.81 -5.45 -8.33
N VAL A 10 -18.09 -4.75 -9.42
CA VAL A 10 -17.44 -3.48 -9.79
C VAL A 10 -18.35 -2.69 -10.71
N LEU A 11 -18.59 -1.42 -10.40
CA LEU A 11 -19.28 -0.51 -11.29
C LEU A 11 -18.30 0.16 -12.24
N VAL A 12 -18.40 -0.13 -13.54
CA VAL A 12 -17.67 0.58 -14.59
C VAL A 12 -18.61 1.56 -15.27
N VAL A 13 -18.24 2.85 -15.25
CA VAL A 13 -18.96 3.93 -15.90
C VAL A 13 -18.17 4.40 -17.12
N ASP A 14 -18.76 4.27 -18.31
CA ASP A 14 -18.19 4.85 -19.52
C ASP A 14 -18.40 6.37 -19.50
N VAL A 15 -17.30 7.11 -19.45
CA VAL A 15 -17.29 8.58 -19.43
C VAL A 15 -16.83 9.18 -20.75
N GLY A 16 -16.60 8.36 -21.78
CA GLY A 16 -16.21 8.79 -23.13
C GLY A 16 -17.37 9.39 -23.94
N GLY A 17 -18.61 9.14 -23.56
CA GLY A 17 -19.82 9.60 -24.25
C GLY A 17 -20.30 11.03 -23.92
N GLY A 18 -19.66 11.72 -22.97
CA GLY A 18 -20.11 13.04 -22.48
C GLY A 18 -20.85 12.99 -21.14
N ALA A 19 -21.05 14.14 -20.49
CA ALA A 19 -21.73 14.23 -19.19
C ALA A 19 -23.26 14.08 -19.33
N PRO A 20 -23.95 13.36 -18.42
CA PRO A 20 -25.40 13.41 -18.35
C PRO A 20 -25.86 14.83 -17.96
N ALA A 21 -26.86 15.37 -18.66
CA ALA A 21 -27.36 16.73 -18.45
C ALA A 21 -28.09 16.88 -17.10
N GLY A 22 -27.67 17.84 -16.24
CA GLY A 22 -28.42 18.32 -15.06
C GLY A 22 -27.62 18.35 -13.74
N SER A 23 -27.47 19.54 -13.14
CA SER A 23 -26.61 19.78 -11.97
C SER A 23 -27.11 19.18 -10.64
N ALA A 24 -28.43 19.10 -10.42
CA ALA A 24 -29.01 18.52 -9.21
C ALA A 24 -28.89 16.99 -9.15
N THR A 25 -28.97 16.33 -10.32
CA THR A 25 -28.76 14.88 -10.47
C THR A 25 -27.31 14.49 -10.17
N CYS A 26 -26.36 15.41 -10.35
CA CYS A 26 -24.95 15.12 -10.17
C CYS A 26 -24.58 14.89 -8.69
N HIS A 27 -25.09 15.68 -7.74
CA HIS A 27 -24.71 15.54 -6.33
C HIS A 27 -25.12 14.18 -5.74
N THR A 28 -26.39 13.80 -5.91
CA THR A 28 -26.93 12.52 -5.41
C THR A 28 -26.20 11.32 -6.03
N VAL A 29 -25.85 11.39 -7.31
CA VAL A 29 -25.06 10.34 -7.97
C VAL A 29 -23.66 10.23 -7.38
N LEU A 30 -23.00 11.36 -7.12
CA LEU A 30 -21.65 11.36 -6.53
C LEU A 30 -21.64 10.82 -5.10
N GLU A 31 -22.64 11.16 -4.27
CA GLU A 31 -22.81 10.59 -2.93
C GLU A 31 -23.09 9.08 -2.98
N THR A 32 -23.91 8.66 -3.94
CA THR A 32 -24.20 7.24 -4.16
C THR A 32 -22.93 6.48 -4.52
N LEU A 33 -22.13 6.96 -5.48
CA LEU A 33 -20.87 6.33 -5.86
C LEU A 33 -19.89 6.16 -4.69
N ALA A 34 -19.76 7.19 -3.86
CA ALA A 34 -18.87 7.16 -2.70
C ALA A 34 -19.31 6.14 -1.63
N SER A 35 -20.60 5.82 -1.56
CA SER A 35 -21.19 4.89 -0.59
C SER A 35 -21.33 3.46 -1.10
N LEU A 36 -21.09 3.19 -2.39
CA LEU A 36 -21.16 1.83 -2.93
C LEU A 36 -20.14 0.90 -2.26
N PRO A 37 -20.53 -0.32 -1.86
CA PRO A 37 -19.66 -1.27 -1.17
C PRO A 37 -18.71 -2.02 -2.12
N CYS A 38 -18.50 -1.52 -3.33
CA CYS A 38 -17.67 -2.12 -4.36
C CYS A 38 -16.78 -1.07 -5.05
N PRO A 39 -15.73 -1.50 -5.78
CA PRO A 39 -14.97 -0.62 -6.65
C PRO A 39 -15.85 0.09 -7.69
N THR A 40 -15.51 1.35 -7.95
CA THR A 40 -16.11 2.20 -8.98
C THR A 40 -15.02 2.71 -9.92
N ILE A 41 -15.23 2.56 -11.23
CA ILE A 41 -14.22 2.86 -12.24
C ILE A 41 -14.84 3.77 -13.30
N ALA A 42 -14.28 4.95 -13.49
CA ALA A 42 -14.52 5.75 -14.68
C ALA A 42 -13.61 5.24 -15.82
N PHE A 43 -14.21 4.90 -16.96
CA PHE A 43 -13.51 4.45 -18.16
C PHE A 43 -13.76 5.42 -19.30
N GLY A 44 -12.72 6.06 -19.82
CA GLY A 44 -12.85 7.08 -20.88
C GLY A 44 -11.50 7.73 -21.19
N PRO A 45 -11.42 8.73 -22.07
CA PRO A 45 -10.14 9.32 -22.46
C PRO A 45 -9.40 9.95 -21.28
N ALA A 46 -8.06 10.01 -21.37
CA ALA A 46 -7.23 10.62 -20.31
C ALA A 46 -7.55 12.11 -20.11
N GLU A 47 -7.90 12.81 -21.18
CA GLU A 47 -8.35 14.20 -21.17
C GLU A 47 -9.88 14.24 -21.10
N LEU A 48 -10.40 14.81 -20.03
CA LEU A 48 -11.83 14.93 -19.76
C LEU A 48 -12.22 16.41 -19.63
N SER A 49 -13.47 16.72 -19.97
CA SER A 49 -14.03 18.04 -19.66
C SER A 49 -14.05 18.27 -18.14
N PRO A 50 -14.03 19.52 -17.64
CA PRO A 50 -13.99 19.79 -16.20
C PRO A 50 -15.11 19.11 -15.41
N GLU A 51 -16.32 19.04 -15.99
CA GLU A 51 -17.49 18.40 -15.37
C GLU A 51 -17.31 16.88 -15.23
N ILE A 52 -16.87 16.21 -16.30
CA ILE A 52 -16.63 14.76 -16.29
C ILE A 52 -15.42 14.42 -15.43
N LEU A 53 -14.40 15.27 -15.40
CA LEU A 53 -13.24 15.11 -14.53
C LEU A 53 -13.65 15.16 -13.05
N ALA A 54 -14.55 16.07 -12.67
CA ALA A 54 -15.06 16.14 -11.30
C ALA A 54 -15.78 14.85 -10.90
N PHE A 55 -16.55 14.26 -11.82
CA PHE A 55 -17.17 12.95 -11.64
C PHE A 55 -16.12 11.83 -11.54
N ALA A 56 -15.21 11.73 -12.50
CA ALA A 56 -14.20 10.68 -12.57
C ALA A 56 -13.29 10.67 -11.32
N ARG A 57 -13.01 11.83 -10.72
CA ARG A 57 -12.26 11.94 -9.45
C ARG A 57 -12.99 11.33 -8.25
N ARG A 58 -14.32 11.22 -8.29
CA ARG A 58 -15.12 10.58 -7.23
C ARG A 58 -15.11 9.06 -7.33
N CYS A 59 -14.89 8.49 -8.51
CA CYS A 59 -14.64 7.06 -8.65
C CYS A 59 -13.33 6.65 -7.95
N ASP A 60 -13.18 5.37 -7.64
CA ASP A 60 -11.93 4.81 -7.10
C ASP A 60 -10.81 4.84 -8.10
N LEU A 61 -11.17 4.74 -9.38
CA LEU A 61 -10.24 4.72 -10.49
C LEU A 61 -10.77 5.54 -11.65
N HIS A 62 -9.84 6.14 -12.37
CA HIS A 62 -10.02 6.57 -13.75
C HIS A 62 -8.96 5.85 -14.59
N VAL A 63 -9.40 5.14 -15.63
CA VAL A 63 -8.52 4.42 -16.56
C VAL A 63 -8.83 4.78 -17.99
N ALA A 64 -7.78 4.97 -18.79
CA ALA A 64 -7.89 5.54 -20.12
C ALA A 64 -8.11 4.50 -21.22
N THR A 65 -7.58 3.29 -21.01
CA THR A 65 -7.54 2.26 -22.03
C THR A 65 -8.04 0.92 -21.53
N ARG A 66 -8.51 0.06 -22.45
CA ARG A 66 -8.88 -1.32 -22.10
C ARG A 66 -7.69 -2.12 -21.56
N ALA A 67 -6.47 -1.80 -21.99
CA ALA A 67 -5.24 -2.43 -21.52
C ALA A 67 -4.95 -2.11 -20.05
N GLU A 68 -5.32 -0.92 -19.58
CA GLU A 68 -5.26 -0.52 -18.17
C GLU A 68 -6.41 -1.09 -17.34
N LEU A 69 -7.62 -1.16 -17.93
CA LEU A 69 -8.82 -1.66 -17.26
C LEU A 69 -8.77 -3.18 -17.02
N ALA A 70 -8.33 -3.96 -18.00
CA ALA A 70 -8.33 -5.42 -17.93
C ALA A 70 -7.63 -6.02 -16.69
N PRO A 71 -6.40 -5.62 -16.31
CA PRO A 71 -5.76 -6.16 -15.11
C PRO A 71 -6.46 -5.76 -13.81
N VAL A 72 -7.08 -4.57 -13.78
CA VAL A 72 -7.87 -4.12 -12.62
C VAL A 72 -9.09 -5.02 -12.44
N LEU A 73 -9.86 -5.26 -13.51
CA LEU A 73 -11.02 -6.15 -13.45
C LEU A 73 -10.62 -7.57 -13.05
N ALA A 74 -9.53 -8.10 -13.62
CA ALA A 74 -9.02 -9.42 -13.25
C ALA A 74 -8.58 -9.52 -11.77
N GLY A 75 -8.05 -8.44 -11.19
CA GLY A 75 -7.74 -8.38 -9.77
C GLY A 75 -9.00 -8.37 -8.89
N ILE A 76 -10.01 -7.59 -9.27
CA ILE A 76 -11.30 -7.54 -8.57
C ILE A 76 -12.01 -8.90 -8.64
N ASP A 77 -12.00 -9.57 -9.79
CA ASP A 77 -12.65 -10.87 -9.94
C ASP A 77 -11.98 -11.98 -9.13
N ALA A 78 -10.66 -11.90 -8.97
CA ALA A 78 -9.88 -12.86 -8.20
C ALA A 78 -10.05 -12.72 -6.69
N ALA A 79 -10.20 -11.49 -6.18
CA ALA A 79 -10.33 -11.19 -4.75
C ALA A 79 -11.38 -10.08 -4.49
N PRO A 80 -12.67 -10.33 -4.76
CA PRO A 80 -13.72 -9.32 -4.68
C PRO A 80 -13.93 -8.73 -3.28
N LEU A 81 -13.76 -9.51 -2.21
CA LEU A 81 -13.89 -9.02 -0.84
C LEU A 81 -12.73 -8.09 -0.51
N ALA A 82 -11.49 -8.51 -0.78
CA ALA A 82 -10.32 -7.66 -0.58
C ALA A 82 -10.38 -6.37 -1.42
N ALA A 83 -10.81 -6.45 -2.68
CA ALA A 83 -10.97 -5.29 -3.55
C ALA A 83 -12.03 -4.30 -3.03
N ALA A 84 -13.18 -4.80 -2.59
CA ALA A 84 -14.23 -3.99 -1.97
C ALA A 84 -13.75 -3.33 -0.66
N THR A 85 -13.06 -4.07 0.20
CA THR A 85 -12.49 -3.54 1.44
C THR A 85 -11.40 -2.50 1.19
N LEU A 86 -10.55 -2.71 0.18
CA LEU A 86 -9.51 -1.78 -0.22
C LEU A 86 -10.10 -0.40 -0.55
N VAL A 87 -11.05 -0.33 -1.47
CA VAL A 87 -11.61 0.96 -1.91
C VAL A 87 -12.36 1.66 -0.79
N GLN A 88 -13.07 0.91 0.06
CA GLN A 88 -13.73 1.47 1.24
C GLN A 88 -12.72 2.02 2.23
N CYS A 89 -11.62 1.31 2.50
CA CYS A 89 -10.53 1.77 3.37
C CYS A 89 -9.88 3.05 2.80
N LEU A 90 -9.63 3.11 1.50
CA LEU A 90 -9.07 4.28 0.84
C LEU A 90 -10.00 5.49 0.87
N ARG A 91 -11.30 5.31 0.62
CA ARG A 91 -12.29 6.40 0.73
C ARG A 91 -12.43 6.89 2.18
N ALA A 92 -12.57 5.96 3.13
CA ALA A 92 -12.79 6.30 4.54
C ALA A 92 -11.55 6.90 5.23
N SER A 93 -10.35 6.60 4.72
CA SER A 93 -9.11 7.22 5.20
C SER A 93 -8.79 8.56 4.52
N GLU A 94 -9.49 8.92 3.44
CA GLU A 94 -9.29 10.18 2.73
C GLU A 94 -9.58 11.37 3.67
N GLY A 95 -8.61 12.27 3.80
CA GLY A 95 -8.70 13.43 4.72
C GLY A 95 -8.55 13.10 6.21
N THR A 96 -8.36 11.84 6.60
CA THR A 96 -8.10 11.48 8.01
C THR A 96 -6.65 11.76 8.42
N GLY A 97 -6.37 11.86 9.72
CA GLY A 97 -4.99 11.89 10.23
C GLY A 97 -4.31 10.52 10.16
N VAL A 98 -2.97 10.48 10.12
CA VAL A 98 -2.19 9.23 10.00
C VAL A 98 -2.59 8.19 11.03
N GLU A 99 -2.71 8.57 12.31
CA GLU A 99 -3.08 7.66 13.39
C GLU A 99 -4.42 6.93 13.14
N ARG A 100 -5.46 7.70 12.76
CA ARG A 100 -6.78 7.14 12.48
C ARG A 100 -6.75 6.27 11.23
N GLY A 101 -6.02 6.70 10.20
CA GLY A 101 -5.82 5.91 8.99
C GLY A 101 -5.16 4.55 9.27
N LEU A 102 -4.11 4.52 10.09
CA LEU A 102 -3.41 3.28 10.44
C LEU A 102 -4.29 2.33 11.27
N VAL A 103 -5.14 2.86 12.15
CA VAL A 103 -6.11 2.05 12.90
C VAL A 103 -7.15 1.45 11.95
N LEU A 104 -7.71 2.27 11.03
CA LEU A 104 -8.68 1.82 10.04
C LEU A 104 -8.08 0.74 9.13
N GLU A 105 -6.87 0.95 8.61
CA GLU A 105 -6.15 -0.04 7.80
C GLU A 105 -5.97 -1.35 8.58
N SER A 106 -5.53 -1.27 9.84
CA SER A 106 -5.33 -2.47 10.66
C SER A 106 -6.64 -3.23 10.88
N LEU A 107 -7.75 -2.54 11.12
CA LEU A 107 -9.08 -3.17 11.26
C LEU A 107 -9.55 -3.82 9.95
N ALA A 108 -9.41 -3.12 8.83
CA ALA A 108 -9.76 -3.63 7.50
C ALA A 108 -8.93 -4.87 7.14
N TYR A 109 -7.61 -4.80 7.31
CA TYR A 109 -6.70 -5.91 7.07
C TYR A 109 -7.01 -7.11 7.98
N SER A 110 -7.26 -6.87 9.27
CA SER A 110 -7.55 -7.95 10.23
C SER A 110 -8.90 -8.62 9.95
N THR A 111 -9.89 -7.88 9.45
CA THR A 111 -11.16 -8.46 8.96
C THR A 111 -10.89 -9.43 7.80
N LEU A 112 -10.05 -9.06 6.84
CA LEU A 112 -9.70 -9.91 5.69
C LEU A 112 -8.86 -11.13 6.07
N GLN A 113 -8.03 -11.05 7.12
CA GLN A 113 -7.29 -12.21 7.65
C GLN A 113 -8.20 -13.32 8.19
N ALA A 114 -9.43 -13.00 8.58
CA ALA A 114 -10.45 -13.98 8.95
C ALA A 114 -11.36 -14.38 7.76
N GLY A 115 -11.11 -13.83 6.58
CA GLY A 115 -11.93 -13.99 5.39
C GLY A 115 -11.61 -15.23 4.55
N PRO A 116 -12.54 -15.63 3.65
CA PRO A 116 -12.41 -16.85 2.85
C PRO A 116 -11.29 -16.77 1.80
N GLU A 117 -11.01 -15.58 1.24
CA GLU A 117 -9.96 -15.40 0.21
C GLU A 117 -8.57 -15.67 0.80
N PHE A 118 -8.29 -15.12 1.98
CA PHE A 118 -7.05 -15.39 2.70
C PHE A 118 -6.95 -16.84 3.17
N ALA A 119 -8.05 -17.43 3.64
CA ALA A 119 -8.09 -18.84 4.00
C ALA A 119 -7.78 -19.75 2.80
N ALA A 120 -8.33 -19.44 1.61
CA ALA A 120 -8.06 -20.17 0.39
C ALA A 120 -6.58 -20.05 -0.04
N TRP A 121 -6.00 -18.86 0.02
CA TRP A 121 -4.58 -18.65 -0.24
C TRP A 121 -3.71 -19.47 0.73
N ARG A 122 -4.00 -19.44 2.04
CA ARG A 122 -3.27 -20.23 3.05
C ARG A 122 -3.32 -21.72 2.75
N ALA A 123 -4.47 -22.24 2.36
CA ALA A 123 -4.66 -23.66 2.05
C ALA A 123 -3.90 -24.09 0.79
N ALA A 124 -3.79 -23.21 -0.21
CA ALA A 124 -3.08 -23.47 -1.47
C ALA A 124 -1.56 -23.32 -1.37
N ARG A 125 -1.06 -22.73 -0.28
CA ARG A 125 0.35 -22.33 -0.19
C ARG A 125 1.25 -23.51 0.19
N PRO A 126 2.38 -23.71 -0.52
CA PRO A 126 3.37 -24.70 -0.13
C PRO A 126 4.01 -24.36 1.22
N ALA A 127 4.40 -25.40 1.97
CA ALA A 127 5.08 -25.24 3.24
C ALA A 127 6.35 -24.37 3.10
N PRO A 128 6.68 -23.56 4.13
CA PRO A 128 7.90 -22.77 4.15
C PRO A 128 9.13 -23.64 3.87
N ARG A 129 9.99 -23.19 2.95
CA ARG A 129 11.29 -23.83 2.77
C ARG A 129 12.21 -23.40 3.91
N MET A 130 12.83 -24.38 4.58
CA MET A 130 13.85 -24.12 5.57
C MET A 130 14.99 -23.33 4.92
N ARG A 131 15.32 -22.17 5.49
CA ARG A 131 16.44 -21.33 5.07
C ARG A 131 17.50 -21.31 6.17
N PRO A 132 18.77 -21.01 5.82
CA PRO A 132 19.79 -20.78 6.83
C PRO A 132 19.34 -19.71 7.83
N ALA A 133 19.78 -19.86 9.08
CA ALA A 133 19.51 -18.85 10.10
C ALA A 133 20.08 -17.48 9.66
N PRO A 134 19.41 -16.38 10.02
CA PRO A 134 19.90 -15.03 9.72
C PRO A 134 21.31 -14.82 10.27
N LYS A 135 22.13 -14.07 9.54
CA LYS A 135 23.46 -13.67 10.01
C LYS A 135 23.36 -12.29 10.65
N GLY A 136 23.02 -12.24 11.94
CA GLY A 136 22.92 -11.01 12.71
C GLY A 136 21.52 -10.42 12.76
N ALA A 137 21.42 -9.17 13.23
CA ALA A 137 20.14 -8.49 13.43
C ALA A 137 19.46 -8.14 12.11
N ALA A 138 18.13 -8.34 12.05
CA ALA A 138 17.33 -8.00 10.87
C ALA A 138 17.41 -6.52 10.46
N VAL A 139 17.65 -5.62 11.41
CA VAL A 139 17.88 -4.20 11.18
C VAL A 139 19.19 -3.78 11.83
N ARG A 140 20.02 -3.05 11.08
CA ARG A 140 21.24 -2.42 11.59
C ARG A 140 21.03 -0.92 11.66
N ALA A 141 21.29 -0.33 12.82
CA ALA A 141 21.21 1.12 13.02
C ALA A 141 22.60 1.65 13.41
N VAL A 142 23.14 2.59 12.63
CA VAL A 142 24.44 3.23 12.88
C VAL A 142 24.26 4.73 12.91
N ARG A 143 24.56 5.35 14.05
CA ARG A 143 24.57 6.80 14.20
C ARG A 143 25.95 7.36 13.84
N ALA A 144 25.98 8.40 13.04
CA ALA A 144 27.16 9.21 12.77
C ALA A 144 26.79 10.68 12.96
N TRP A 145 27.27 11.28 14.06
CA TRP A 145 26.94 12.65 14.47
C TRP A 145 25.42 12.89 14.56
N ASP A 146 24.86 13.68 13.65
CA ASP A 146 23.45 14.06 13.54
C ASP A 146 22.67 13.21 12.53
N ALA A 147 23.29 12.19 11.92
CA ALA A 147 22.63 11.27 11.02
C ALA A 147 22.47 9.87 11.64
N LEU A 148 21.32 9.23 11.39
CA LEU A 148 21.07 7.83 11.70
C LEU A 148 20.86 7.04 10.41
N ARG A 149 21.71 6.05 10.17
CA ARG A 149 21.56 5.11 9.07
C ARG A 149 20.85 3.86 9.56
N ILE A 150 19.70 3.56 8.98
CA ILE A 150 18.89 2.36 9.26
C ILE A 150 18.94 1.48 8.02
N THR A 151 19.47 0.27 8.18
CA THR A 151 19.70 -0.69 7.10
C THR A 151 18.89 -1.97 7.34
N LEU A 152 17.97 -2.30 6.43
CA LEU A 152 17.28 -3.59 6.40
C LEU A 152 18.29 -4.67 5.99
N SER A 153 18.57 -5.63 6.87
CA SER A 153 19.77 -6.48 6.82
C SER A 153 19.42 -7.98 6.83
N ARG A 154 18.46 -8.39 6.00
CA ARG A 154 18.12 -9.81 5.72
C ARG A 154 18.19 -10.12 4.22
N PRO A 155 19.34 -9.90 3.56
CA PRO A 155 19.46 -10.00 2.10
C PRO A 155 19.09 -11.39 1.54
N GLU A 156 19.30 -12.47 2.32
CA GLU A 156 18.94 -13.86 1.98
C GLU A 156 17.42 -14.10 1.87
N LYS A 157 16.63 -13.25 2.52
CA LYS A 157 15.17 -13.16 2.38
C LYS A 157 14.74 -11.91 1.60
N ARG A 158 15.66 -11.24 0.89
CA ARG A 158 15.38 -9.99 0.17
C ARG A 158 14.72 -8.94 1.10
N ASN A 159 15.16 -8.91 2.35
CA ASN A 159 14.65 -8.04 3.40
C ASN A 159 13.13 -8.15 3.62
N ALA A 160 12.58 -9.37 3.54
CA ALA A 160 11.18 -9.63 3.90
C ALA A 160 10.87 -9.09 5.31
N PHE A 161 9.75 -8.38 5.43
CA PHE A 161 9.30 -7.67 6.60
C PHE A 161 8.63 -8.62 7.60
N SER A 162 9.48 -9.30 8.37
CA SER A 162 9.12 -10.16 9.50
C SER A 162 8.80 -9.38 10.78
N ALA A 163 8.32 -10.09 11.81
CA ALA A 163 8.21 -9.58 13.18
C ALA A 163 9.56 -9.07 13.70
N GLU A 164 10.66 -9.79 13.44
CA GLU A 164 12.02 -9.37 13.81
C GLU A 164 12.43 -8.07 13.08
N MET A 165 12.17 -7.98 11.78
CA MET A 165 12.45 -6.78 10.97
C MET A 165 11.63 -5.58 11.49
N ARG A 166 10.34 -5.79 11.76
CA ARG A 166 9.44 -4.78 12.33
C ARG A 166 9.96 -4.27 13.66
N ASP A 167 10.30 -5.18 14.58
CA ASP A 167 10.70 -4.82 15.94
C ASP A 167 12.04 -4.07 15.93
N GLY A 168 13.02 -4.52 15.12
CA GLY A 168 14.28 -3.80 14.94
C GLY A 168 14.11 -2.41 14.31
N LEU A 169 13.20 -2.26 13.35
CA LEU A 169 12.90 -0.96 12.74
C LEU A 169 12.21 -0.02 13.74
N VAL A 170 11.28 -0.55 14.54
CA VAL A 170 10.60 0.18 15.63
C VAL A 170 11.61 0.68 16.66
N GLU A 171 12.56 -0.15 17.07
CA GLU A 171 13.61 0.24 18.00
C GLU A 171 14.49 1.36 17.44
N ALA A 172 14.97 1.23 16.20
CA ALA A 172 15.79 2.25 15.55
C ALA A 172 15.07 3.60 15.42
N LEU A 173 13.78 3.59 15.05
CA LEU A 173 12.98 4.80 14.93
C LEU A 173 12.67 5.44 16.28
N ARG A 174 12.45 4.64 17.34
CA ARG A 174 12.31 5.15 18.71
C ARG A 174 13.58 5.86 19.18
N VAL A 175 14.76 5.30 18.88
CA VAL A 175 16.04 5.99 19.15
C VAL A 175 16.06 7.35 18.46
N ALA A 176 15.65 7.43 17.19
CA ALA A 176 15.59 8.70 16.45
C ALA A 176 14.59 9.70 17.02
N LEU A 177 13.45 9.25 17.56
CA LEU A 177 12.47 10.12 18.21
C LEU A 177 12.94 10.66 19.56
N CYS A 178 13.65 9.82 20.33
CA CYS A 178 14.15 10.18 21.66
C CYS A 178 15.49 10.94 21.63
N THR A 179 16.08 11.16 20.45
CA THR A 179 17.38 11.81 20.29
C THR A 179 17.25 13.04 19.38
N PRO A 180 17.00 14.24 19.94
CA PRO A 180 16.77 15.46 19.16
C PRO A 180 17.96 15.88 18.26
N GLU A 181 19.17 15.41 18.57
CA GLU A 181 20.37 15.69 17.78
C GLU A 181 20.38 14.93 16.44
N ILE A 182 19.58 13.87 16.28
CA ILE A 182 19.44 13.17 15.00
C ILE A 182 18.54 14.01 14.11
N ARG A 183 19.12 14.64 13.08
CA ARG A 183 18.43 15.51 12.13
C ARG A 183 18.16 14.83 10.80
N GLU A 184 18.88 13.77 10.49
CA GLU A 184 18.72 12.99 9.26
C GLU A 184 18.61 11.49 9.57
N ILE A 185 17.71 10.81 8.87
CA ILE A 185 17.54 9.37 8.92
C ILE A 185 17.64 8.84 7.49
N ARG A 186 18.63 7.99 7.22
CA ARG A 186 18.76 7.30 5.94
C ARG A 186 18.24 5.88 6.08
N LEU A 187 17.16 5.56 5.37
CA LEU A 187 16.57 4.23 5.32
C LEU A 187 16.99 3.52 4.04
N GLU A 188 17.69 2.39 4.15
CA GLU A 188 18.20 1.62 3.01
C GLU A 188 18.10 0.10 3.26
N GLY A 189 18.28 -0.70 2.21
CA GLY A 189 18.31 -2.17 2.31
C GLY A 189 19.66 -2.76 1.87
N GLU A 190 20.03 -3.90 2.44
CA GLU A 190 21.18 -4.69 1.99
C GLU A 190 20.80 -5.69 0.89
N GLY A 191 21.77 -6.04 0.06
CA GLY A 191 21.63 -7.09 -0.95
C GLY A 191 20.82 -6.67 -2.18
N PRO A 192 20.16 -7.62 -2.87
CA PRO A 192 19.65 -7.40 -4.24
C PRO A 192 18.33 -6.63 -4.32
N ALA A 193 17.69 -6.35 -3.19
CA ALA A 193 16.39 -5.68 -3.16
C ALA A 193 16.28 -4.84 -1.89
N PHE A 194 15.53 -3.75 -1.94
CA PHE A 194 15.22 -2.96 -0.76
C PHE A 194 14.39 -3.77 0.25
N CYS A 195 13.22 -4.27 -0.15
CA CYS A 195 12.33 -5.08 0.68
C CYS A 195 11.27 -5.80 -0.16
N SER A 196 11.16 -7.11 0.01
CA SER A 196 10.21 -7.96 -0.73
C SER A 196 8.82 -8.07 -0.08
N GLY A 197 8.44 -7.14 0.78
CA GLY A 197 7.13 -7.13 1.45
C GLY A 197 7.09 -7.99 2.71
N GLY A 198 5.90 -8.27 3.23
CA GLY A 198 5.72 -9.07 4.44
C GLY A 198 6.40 -10.44 4.34
N ASP A 199 7.01 -10.91 5.44
CA ASP A 199 7.54 -12.28 5.48
C ASP A 199 6.38 -13.25 5.46
N LEU A 200 6.11 -13.79 4.27
CA LEU A 200 4.97 -14.66 4.04
C LEU A 200 4.99 -15.82 5.03
N ASP A 201 6.16 -16.36 5.41
CA ASP A 201 6.25 -17.53 6.30
C ASP A 201 5.60 -17.30 7.68
N GLU A 202 5.46 -16.04 8.12
CA GLU A 202 4.83 -15.67 9.39
C GLU A 202 3.30 -15.46 9.29
N PHE A 203 2.73 -15.54 8.08
CA PHE A 203 1.31 -15.28 7.87
C PHE A 203 0.47 -16.40 8.50
N GLY A 204 -0.32 -16.01 9.50
CA GLY A 204 -1.22 -16.92 10.21
C GLY A 204 -0.58 -17.67 11.38
N GLU A 205 0.60 -17.22 11.84
CA GLU A 205 1.20 -17.66 13.11
C GLU A 205 0.55 -17.01 14.34
N LEU A 206 -0.06 -15.83 14.17
CA LEU A 206 -0.82 -15.19 15.24
C LEU A 206 -2.12 -15.96 15.50
N PRO A 207 -2.55 -16.09 16.78
CA PRO A 207 -3.66 -16.95 17.16
C PRO A 207 -5.01 -16.48 16.60
N ASP A 208 -5.19 -15.17 16.47
CA ASP A 208 -6.44 -14.57 16.02
C ASP A 208 -6.24 -13.15 15.46
N SER A 209 -7.28 -12.64 14.78
CA SER A 209 -7.25 -11.34 14.11
C SER A 209 -7.27 -10.14 15.07
N ALA A 210 -7.83 -10.28 16.27
CA ALA A 210 -7.84 -9.21 17.27
C ALA A 210 -6.44 -9.03 17.87
N THR A 211 -5.75 -10.13 18.19
CA THR A 211 -4.34 -10.12 18.58
C THR A 211 -3.47 -9.52 17.47
N ALA A 212 -3.69 -9.90 16.21
CA ALA A 212 -2.98 -9.34 15.07
C ALA A 212 -3.19 -7.83 14.92
N HIS A 213 -4.42 -7.35 15.11
CA HIS A 213 -4.73 -5.92 15.13
C HIS A 213 -3.91 -5.18 16.20
N LEU A 214 -3.89 -5.69 17.44
CA LEU A 214 -3.17 -5.07 18.56
C LEU A 214 -1.66 -5.06 18.34
N VAL A 215 -1.08 -6.13 17.79
CA VAL A 215 0.34 -6.15 17.44
C VAL A 215 0.65 -5.08 16.39
N ARG A 216 -0.15 -5.00 15.31
CA ARG A 216 0.04 -4.02 14.23
C ARG A 216 -0.10 -2.57 14.72
N THR A 217 -1.03 -2.31 15.65
CA THR A 217 -1.26 -0.95 16.17
C THR A 217 -0.32 -0.58 17.31
N THR A 218 0.24 -1.51 18.08
CA THR A 218 1.18 -1.18 19.18
C THR A 218 2.65 -1.18 18.75
N ARG A 219 3.02 -1.99 17.74
CA ARG A 219 4.38 -2.08 17.17
C ARG A 219 4.45 -1.55 15.74
N SER A 220 3.77 -0.42 15.47
CA SER A 220 3.67 0.14 14.12
C SER A 220 4.94 0.90 13.72
N ALA A 221 5.74 0.32 12.82
CA ALA A 221 6.84 1.03 12.17
C ALA A 221 6.34 2.21 11.31
N ALA A 222 5.20 2.04 10.63
CA ALA A 222 4.55 3.08 9.84
C ALA A 222 4.25 4.34 10.66
N ARG A 223 3.71 4.17 11.89
CA ARG A 223 3.47 5.28 12.81
C ARG A 223 4.76 6.05 13.13
N LEU A 224 5.80 5.33 13.50
CA LEU A 224 7.07 5.96 13.91
C LEU A 224 7.78 6.62 12.73
N LEU A 225 7.70 6.03 11.53
CA LEU A 225 8.16 6.66 10.29
C LEU A 225 7.42 7.96 10.02
N ALA A 226 6.09 7.97 10.13
CA ALA A 226 5.30 9.18 9.96
C ALA A 226 5.68 10.28 10.96
N GLN A 227 5.97 9.93 12.21
CA GLN A 227 6.44 10.88 13.23
C GLN A 227 7.85 11.43 12.95
N CYS A 228 8.68 10.68 12.22
CA CYS A 228 10.02 11.12 11.81
C CYS A 228 10.09 11.62 10.37
N ALA A 229 8.98 11.67 9.64
CA ALA A 229 8.92 11.77 8.18
C ALA A 229 9.86 12.82 7.59
N GLU A 230 9.82 14.03 8.15
CA GLU A 230 10.61 15.20 7.75
C GLU A 230 12.13 14.98 7.76
N ARG A 231 12.61 14.01 8.54
CA ARG A 231 14.03 13.67 8.66
C ARG A 231 14.42 12.46 7.81
N VAL A 232 13.46 11.73 7.24
CA VAL A 232 13.73 10.45 6.57
C VAL A 232 13.99 10.66 5.08
N CYS A 233 15.12 10.14 4.61
CA CYS A 233 15.42 9.89 3.21
C CYS A 233 15.51 8.37 2.99
N ALA A 234 14.60 7.82 2.19
CA ALA A 234 14.61 6.41 1.81
C ALA A 234 15.32 6.22 0.47
N GLU A 235 16.27 5.28 0.42
CA GLU A 235 16.99 4.90 -0.79
C GLU A 235 16.61 3.48 -1.21
N LEU A 236 15.95 3.39 -2.36
CA LEU A 236 15.30 2.18 -2.86
C LEU A 236 16.06 1.61 -4.07
N HIS A 237 16.13 0.28 -4.15
CA HIS A 237 16.74 -0.43 -5.26
C HIS A 237 16.12 -1.82 -5.44
N GLY A 238 16.24 -2.36 -6.65
CA GLY A 238 15.71 -3.68 -6.99
C GLY A 238 14.20 -3.78 -6.72
N ALA A 239 13.76 -4.91 -6.16
CA ALA A 239 12.35 -5.11 -5.87
C ALA A 239 11.90 -4.40 -4.58
N CYS A 240 10.92 -3.51 -4.71
CA CYS A 240 10.13 -2.95 -3.62
C CYS A 240 8.71 -3.53 -3.70
N VAL A 241 8.34 -4.37 -2.75
CA VAL A 241 7.05 -5.08 -2.76
C VAL A 241 6.33 -4.85 -1.43
N GLY A 242 5.02 -4.62 -1.44
CA GLY A 242 4.20 -4.43 -0.24
C GLY A 242 4.83 -3.45 0.75
N ALA A 243 5.14 -3.90 1.97
CA ALA A 243 5.84 -3.10 2.98
C ALA A 243 7.08 -2.33 2.46
N GLY A 244 7.78 -2.85 1.46
CA GLY A 244 8.91 -2.20 0.79
C GLY A 244 8.56 -1.00 -0.09
N VAL A 245 7.29 -0.83 -0.43
CA VAL A 245 6.70 0.37 -1.06
C VAL A 245 6.00 1.23 -0.01
N GLU A 246 5.24 0.59 0.89
CA GLU A 246 4.36 1.26 1.86
C GLU A 246 5.11 2.08 2.89
N LEU A 247 6.19 1.54 3.48
CA LEU A 247 6.94 2.20 4.54
C LEU A 247 7.76 3.40 4.02
N PRO A 248 8.54 3.28 2.92
CA PRO A 248 9.26 4.42 2.36
C PRO A 248 8.36 5.58 1.96
N ALA A 249 7.11 5.33 1.58
CA ALA A 249 6.19 6.39 1.17
C ALA A 249 5.84 7.40 2.28
N PHE A 250 6.16 7.11 3.56
CA PHE A 250 6.10 8.10 4.65
C PHE A 250 7.29 9.06 4.68
N ALA A 251 8.41 8.73 4.02
CA ALA A 251 9.61 9.55 4.06
C ALA A 251 9.41 10.89 3.32
N ALA A 252 9.98 11.96 3.88
CA ALA A 252 10.01 13.26 3.22
C ALA A 252 10.72 13.19 1.87
N ARG A 253 11.74 12.33 1.74
CA ARG A 253 12.41 12.05 0.49
C ARG A 253 12.49 10.57 0.19
N VAL A 254 12.16 10.17 -1.04
CA VAL A 254 12.32 8.83 -1.57
C VAL A 254 13.11 8.90 -2.87
N VAL A 255 14.24 8.23 -2.91
CA VAL A 255 15.12 8.13 -4.10
C VAL A 255 15.17 6.67 -4.51
N ALA A 256 14.98 6.40 -5.80
CA ALA A 256 15.05 5.05 -6.34
C ALA A 256 16.20 4.89 -7.33
N ARG A 257 16.76 3.69 -7.42
CA ARG A 257 17.64 3.34 -8.54
C ARG A 257 16.86 3.13 -9.82
N ALA A 258 17.48 3.33 -10.98
CA ALA A 258 16.85 3.12 -12.29
C ALA A 258 16.23 1.72 -12.48
N ASP A 259 16.79 0.68 -11.85
CA ASP A 259 16.32 -0.71 -11.92
C ASP A 259 15.24 -1.06 -10.87
N THR A 260 14.75 -0.06 -10.11
CA THR A 260 13.77 -0.31 -9.05
C THR A 260 12.37 -0.59 -9.63
N SER A 261 11.69 -1.59 -9.08
CA SER A 261 10.29 -1.91 -9.38
C SER A 261 9.42 -1.83 -8.13
N PHE A 262 8.21 -1.30 -8.25
CA PHE A 262 7.26 -1.11 -7.15
C PHE A 262 6.00 -1.93 -7.36
N TRP A 263 5.61 -2.74 -6.38
CA TRP A 263 4.50 -3.68 -6.53
C TRP A 263 3.68 -3.86 -5.24
N LEU A 264 2.35 -3.90 -5.38
CA LEU A 264 1.39 -4.19 -4.31
C LEU A 264 0.57 -5.45 -4.66
N PRO A 265 1.07 -6.66 -4.34
CA PRO A 265 0.43 -7.93 -4.68
C PRO A 265 -0.62 -8.42 -3.67
N GLU A 266 -0.97 -7.63 -2.66
CA GLU A 266 -1.71 -8.13 -1.47
C GLU A 266 -3.07 -8.76 -1.82
N LEU A 267 -3.70 -8.34 -2.92
CA LEU A 267 -4.93 -8.97 -3.40
C LEU A 267 -4.74 -10.44 -3.82
N ASP A 268 -3.54 -10.87 -4.23
CA ASP A 268 -3.24 -12.29 -4.49
C ASP A 268 -3.34 -13.15 -3.22
N LEU A 269 -3.27 -12.51 -2.05
CA LEU A 269 -3.43 -13.14 -0.75
C LEU A 269 -4.87 -12.99 -0.23
N GLY A 270 -5.77 -12.32 -0.94
CA GLY A 270 -7.07 -11.92 -0.39
C GLY A 270 -6.96 -10.84 0.68
N LEU A 271 -5.93 -9.99 0.59
CA LEU A 271 -5.62 -8.92 1.55
C LEU A 271 -5.47 -7.57 0.84
N ILE A 272 -5.21 -6.52 1.64
CA ILE A 272 -4.92 -5.16 1.18
C ILE A 272 -3.52 -4.75 1.70
N PRO A 273 -2.91 -3.66 1.20
CA PRO A 273 -1.73 -3.06 1.84
C PRO A 273 -1.97 -2.85 3.35
N GLY A 274 -1.03 -3.30 4.18
CA GLY A 274 -1.24 -3.44 5.64
C GLY A 274 -0.06 -3.03 6.51
N ALA A 275 0.98 -2.44 5.92
CA ALA A 275 2.15 -1.87 6.58
C ALA A 275 2.11 -0.33 6.53
N GLY A 276 0.91 0.26 6.43
CA GLY A 276 0.67 1.70 6.31
C GLY A 276 0.37 2.16 4.88
N GLY A 277 0.29 1.25 3.90
CA GLY A 277 0.16 1.56 2.49
C GLY A 277 -1.11 2.32 2.11
N THR A 278 -2.24 1.98 2.70
CA THR A 278 -3.50 2.70 2.49
C THR A 278 -3.48 4.11 3.10
N VAL A 279 -2.43 4.45 3.86
CA VAL A 279 -2.21 5.76 4.47
C VAL A 279 -1.12 6.54 3.74
N SER A 280 0.05 5.96 3.53
CA SER A 280 1.20 6.67 2.93
C SER A 280 1.01 6.91 1.43
N LEU A 281 0.59 5.88 0.67
CA LEU A 281 0.50 5.98 -0.79
C LEU A 281 -0.55 7.02 -1.24
N PRO A 282 -1.78 7.09 -0.69
CA PRO A 282 -2.73 8.09 -1.13
C PRO A 282 -2.28 9.53 -0.87
N ARG A 283 -1.44 9.76 0.15
CA ARG A 283 -0.85 11.08 0.43
C ARG A 283 0.25 11.44 -0.57
N ARG A 284 0.97 10.45 -1.10
CA ARG A 284 2.07 10.65 -2.04
C ARG A 284 1.62 10.70 -3.50
N ILE A 285 0.76 9.76 -3.91
CA ILE A 285 0.34 9.58 -5.32
C ILE A 285 -1.17 9.73 -5.55
N GLY A 286 -1.94 10.03 -4.50
CA GLY A 286 -3.40 10.13 -4.59
C GLY A 286 -4.09 8.77 -4.52
N ARG A 287 -5.39 8.80 -4.18
CA ARG A 287 -6.24 7.61 -4.00
C ARG A 287 -6.31 6.75 -5.26
N GLN A 288 -6.51 7.35 -6.43
CA GLN A 288 -6.72 6.58 -7.67
C GLN A 288 -5.48 5.82 -8.12
N ARG A 289 -4.28 6.41 -8.05
CA ARG A 289 -3.04 5.69 -8.38
C ARG A 289 -2.74 4.60 -7.37
N THR A 290 -3.03 4.84 -6.09
CA THR A 290 -2.91 3.81 -5.04
C THR A 290 -3.86 2.63 -5.31
N ALA A 291 -5.13 2.93 -5.59
CA ALA A 291 -6.11 1.92 -5.95
C ALA A 291 -5.68 1.15 -7.21
N TRP A 292 -5.09 1.82 -8.22
CA TRP A 292 -4.67 1.16 -9.45
C TRP A 292 -3.54 0.18 -9.17
N LEU A 293 -2.54 0.60 -8.38
CA LEU A 293 -1.37 -0.21 -8.06
C LEU A 293 -1.76 -1.49 -7.31
N ALA A 294 -2.69 -1.38 -6.36
CA ALA A 294 -3.18 -2.52 -5.59
C ALA A 294 -4.20 -3.39 -6.36
N LEU A 295 -5.19 -2.79 -7.04
CA LEU A 295 -6.24 -3.53 -7.75
C LEU A 295 -5.71 -4.24 -8.99
N SER A 296 -4.83 -3.60 -9.76
CA SER A 296 -4.23 -4.22 -10.95
C SER A 296 -3.20 -5.30 -10.63
N ARG A 297 -2.64 -5.27 -9.42
CA ARG A 297 -1.52 -6.11 -8.98
C ARG A 297 -0.36 -6.09 -9.98
N ARG A 298 -0.16 -4.98 -10.71
CA ARG A 298 0.94 -4.84 -11.67
C ARG A 298 2.08 -4.02 -11.07
N PRO A 299 3.34 -4.43 -11.30
CA PRO A 299 4.47 -3.60 -10.91
C PRO A 299 4.55 -2.35 -11.80
N ILE A 300 5.07 -1.26 -11.24
CA ILE A 300 5.50 -0.07 -11.99
C ILE A 300 7.01 0.09 -11.88
N ASP A 301 7.63 0.64 -12.93
CA ASP A 301 9.06 0.96 -12.94
C ASP A 301 9.37 2.28 -12.22
N ALA A 302 10.67 2.53 -11.98
CA ALA A 302 11.15 3.73 -11.30
C ALA A 302 10.73 5.04 -11.98
N GLU A 303 10.67 5.06 -13.31
CA GLU A 303 10.32 6.27 -14.06
C GLU A 303 8.81 6.56 -13.98
N THR A 304 7.97 5.54 -14.00
CA THR A 304 6.53 5.66 -13.72
C THR A 304 6.30 6.09 -12.29
N ALA A 305 7.00 5.50 -11.32
CA ALA A 305 6.95 5.90 -9.92
C ALA A 305 7.33 7.39 -9.74
N ARG A 306 8.35 7.87 -10.47
CA ARG A 306 8.76 9.28 -10.47
C ARG A 306 7.67 10.20 -11.05
N ARG A 307 7.13 9.86 -12.23
CA ARG A 307 6.02 10.61 -12.84
C ARG A 307 4.78 10.66 -11.93
N TRP A 308 4.59 9.64 -11.11
CA TRP A 308 3.46 9.59 -10.17
C TRP A 308 3.70 10.37 -8.89
N GLY A 309 4.95 10.74 -8.57
CA GLY A 309 5.34 11.30 -7.29
C GLY A 309 5.57 10.25 -6.20
N LEU A 310 5.57 8.95 -6.53
CA LEU A 310 5.89 7.90 -5.55
C LEU A 310 7.35 7.99 -5.11
N VAL A 311 8.23 8.44 -6.01
CA VAL A 311 9.63 8.74 -5.73
C VAL A 311 9.97 10.13 -6.25
N ASP A 312 10.91 10.80 -5.58
CA ASP A 312 11.28 12.19 -5.89
C ASP A 312 12.43 12.27 -6.89
N ALA A 313 13.26 11.22 -6.96
CA ALA A 313 14.35 11.13 -7.90
C ALA A 313 14.64 9.67 -8.29
N VAL A 314 15.11 9.49 -9.52
CA VAL A 314 15.68 8.23 -10.03
C VAL A 314 17.18 8.47 -10.25
N ARG A 315 18.03 7.57 -9.75
CA ARG A 315 19.49 7.67 -9.80
C ARG A 315 20.17 6.39 -10.27
#